data_AF-A0A7W3IG39-F1
#
_entry.id   AF-A0A7W3IG39-F1
#
_cell.length_a   1.000
_cell.length_b   1.000
_cell.length_c   1.000
_cell.angle_alpha   90.00
_cell.angle_beta   90.00
_cell.angle_gamma   90.00
#
_symmetry.space_group_name_H-M   'P 1'
#
loop_
_entity.id
_entity.type
_entity.pdbx_description
1 polymer ?
#
loop_
_entity_poly.entity_id
_entity_poly.type
_entity_poly.pdbx_seq_one_letter_code
_entity_poly.pdbx_strand_id
1 'polypeptide(L)'
;MGGNNAPIMVNGGNVYDSPLGYDAPINYDTGQVNLASLGVEWSLKKCRDEIIQRLGFVVAPVKVQRTFDQLRSTVATSLGFSYVGAPTPRTMQSLRIDLLRRLGFSVQATAAAWPPGMKELLTNFLTEAQEALQHQYRLSVGTPLQPFAEDDDLTTLDPWAIFLLALANAKAHHGQQDSKAYFDQLGGYIATVSKSADIDQIINTAQDSLLQRYAMDRYEDGSAPLVEDDDKTAIDGVAVEMQAIADAKAKYGQKDAEAYYTRLREMAERRPFDLDAMVNSFIRDTQDQLYQQYKELRTERWWTIECIPGANLYDVPLDLDQYLDFRRITWAGILDGAQWTPLISGIDPVLYTSTSLSKPAYYRLSGVIEIFPAPDRAYTIKMRGHLGLKWLNGDNDLLTVNSRAVFLHALSNAKAHYRQPDAGNYMQQAQAYVRQLVAGSHGTRRYIPGTRQAAPAVRPIPVGGWPEG
;
A
#
# COMPACT_ATOMS: atom_id res chain seq x y z
N MET A 1 51.71 -5.10 2.14
CA MET A 1 50.59 -5.36 3.07
C MET A 1 49.68 -4.17 3.00
N GLY A 2 48.54 -4.36 2.33
CA GLY A 2 47.63 -3.28 1.94
C GLY A 2 46.81 -2.75 3.11
N GLY A 3 46.56 -1.45 3.08
CA GLY A 3 45.51 -0.78 3.84
C GLY A 3 44.91 0.27 2.93
N ASN A 4 43.81 -0.10 2.27
CA ASN A 4 43.04 0.80 1.42
C ASN A 4 42.33 1.84 2.29
N ASN A 5 42.58 3.12 1.97
CA ASN A 5 41.68 4.22 2.29
C ASN A 5 40.34 3.99 1.58
N ALA A 6 39.26 3.83 2.35
CA ALA A 6 37.90 4.05 1.89
C ALA A 6 37.32 5.26 2.63
N PRO A 7 36.57 6.14 1.94
CA PRO A 7 36.07 7.38 2.51
C PRO A 7 34.89 7.16 3.46
N ILE A 8 34.78 8.04 4.46
CA ILE A 8 33.59 8.20 5.30
C ILE A 8 32.40 8.51 4.39
N MET A 9 31.53 7.53 4.20
CA MET A 9 30.20 7.74 3.62
C MET A 9 29.32 8.34 4.71
N VAL A 10 29.11 9.65 4.63
CA VAL A 10 27.99 10.31 5.28
C VAL A 10 26.72 9.73 4.66
N ASN A 11 25.94 8.97 5.43
CA ASN A 11 24.53 8.78 5.12
C ASN A 11 23.73 9.61 6.13
N GLY A 12 23.22 10.73 5.64
CA GLY A 12 22.32 11.60 6.40
C GLY A 12 21.00 10.89 6.66
N GLY A 13 20.54 10.96 7.91
CA GLY A 13 19.25 10.43 8.32
C GLY A 13 19.02 10.65 9.81
N ASN A 14 18.47 11.81 10.14
CA ASN A 14 17.89 12.24 11.41
C ASN A 14 18.81 12.38 12.64
N VAL A 15 19.00 13.64 13.01
CA VAL A 15 19.48 14.15 14.29
C VAL A 15 18.42 13.85 15.36
N TYR A 16 18.43 12.62 15.88
CA TYR A 16 18.13 12.33 17.27
C TYR A 16 19.25 11.41 17.75
N ASP A 17 20.33 12.00 18.25
CA ASP A 17 21.26 11.30 19.14
C ASP A 17 20.43 10.78 20.31
N SER A 18 20.05 9.50 20.24
CA SER A 18 19.62 8.75 21.41
C SER A 18 20.78 8.79 22.42
N PRO A 19 20.56 9.16 23.69
CA PRO A 19 21.62 9.02 24.69
C PRO A 19 22.04 7.56 24.71
N LEU A 20 23.36 7.28 24.65
CA LEU A 20 23.96 5.95 24.60
C LEU A 20 23.26 4.97 25.57
N GLY A 21 22.25 4.26 25.06
CA GLY A 21 21.55 3.19 25.74
C GLY A 21 22.40 1.94 25.67
N TYR A 22 22.46 1.19 26.76
CA TYR A 22 23.12 -0.11 26.77
C TYR A 22 22.11 -1.19 26.34
N ASP A 23 22.36 -1.82 25.18
CA ASP A 23 21.65 -3.03 24.72
C ASP A 23 21.99 -4.22 25.64
N ALA A 24 21.29 -4.34 26.76
CA ALA A 24 21.33 -5.54 27.58
C ALA A 24 20.43 -6.63 26.96
N PRO A 25 20.86 -7.91 26.91
CA PRO A 25 20.04 -8.99 26.37
C PRO A 25 18.79 -9.21 27.22
N ILE A 26 17.63 -8.94 26.63
CA ILE A 26 16.31 -9.15 27.23
C ILE A 26 15.88 -10.59 26.96
N ASN A 27 15.80 -11.39 28.03
CA ASN A 27 15.33 -12.77 27.97
C ASN A 27 13.86 -12.86 28.41
N TYR A 28 13.00 -13.33 27.51
CA TYR A 28 11.57 -13.51 27.77
C TYR A 28 11.31 -14.87 28.43
N ASP A 29 10.47 -14.91 29.47
CA ASP A 29 9.83 -16.16 29.90
C ASP A 29 8.83 -16.58 28.80
N THR A 30 9.31 -17.26 27.76
CA THR A 30 8.48 -17.85 26.71
C THR A 30 7.87 -19.15 27.21
N GLY A 31 6.99 -19.05 28.20
CA GLY A 31 5.82 -19.90 28.15
C GLY A 31 5.06 -19.45 26.91
N GLN A 32 5.19 -20.19 25.80
CA GLN A 32 4.28 -20.01 24.67
C GLN A 32 2.88 -20.29 25.20
N VAL A 33 2.18 -19.22 25.61
CA VAL A 33 0.73 -19.30 25.76
C VAL A 33 0.25 -19.51 24.34
N ASN A 34 -0.15 -20.74 24.05
CA ASN A 34 -0.79 -21.06 22.80
C ASN A 34 -2.12 -20.31 22.81
N LEU A 35 -2.12 -19.07 22.30
CA LEU A 35 -3.28 -18.19 22.34
C LEU A 35 -4.48 -18.80 21.58
N ALA A 36 -4.23 -19.78 20.70
CA ALA A 36 -5.26 -20.61 20.08
C ALA A 36 -6.12 -21.39 21.09
N SER A 37 -5.60 -21.72 22.29
CA SER A 37 -6.36 -22.43 23.32
C SER A 37 -7.36 -21.54 24.09
N LEU A 38 -7.36 -20.22 23.86
CA LEU A 38 -8.37 -19.28 24.37
C LEU A 38 -9.53 -19.06 23.37
N GLY A 39 -9.46 -19.69 22.18
CA GLY A 39 -10.61 -19.95 21.32
C GLY A 39 -11.15 -18.82 20.45
N VAL A 40 -10.53 -17.63 20.38
CA VAL A 40 -11.08 -16.51 19.58
C VAL A 40 -9.99 -15.51 19.14
N GLU A 41 -9.07 -15.89 18.26
CA GLU A 41 -8.20 -14.92 17.58
C GLU A 41 -8.66 -14.74 16.14
N TRP A 42 -9.26 -13.58 15.83
CA TRP A 42 -9.56 -13.19 14.46
C TRP A 42 -8.45 -12.27 13.96
N SER A 43 -8.04 -12.47 12.72
CA SER A 43 -7.24 -11.48 12.00
C SER A 43 -8.10 -10.30 11.57
N LEU A 44 -7.47 -9.18 11.21
CA LEU A 44 -8.12 -8.01 10.63
C LEU A 44 -9.00 -8.42 9.45
N LYS A 45 -8.46 -9.21 8.52
CA LYS A 45 -9.20 -9.70 7.34
C LYS A 45 -10.44 -10.49 7.73
N LYS A 46 -10.31 -11.46 8.65
CA LYS A 46 -11.44 -12.28 9.08
C LYS A 46 -12.54 -11.43 9.72
N CYS A 47 -12.17 -10.47 10.56
CA CYS A 47 -13.12 -9.57 11.20
C CYS A 47 -13.81 -8.67 10.18
N ARG A 48 -13.04 -8.09 9.25
CA ARG A 48 -13.56 -7.25 8.15
C ARG A 48 -14.56 -8.03 7.29
N ASP A 49 -14.18 -9.22 6.83
CA ASP A 49 -14.99 -10.05 5.95
C ASP A 49 -16.34 -10.41 6.58
N GLU A 50 -16.34 -10.78 7.88
CA GLU A 50 -17.56 -11.06 8.63
C GLU A 50 -18.45 -9.82 8.81
N ILE A 51 -17.87 -8.64 9.08
CA ILE A 51 -18.64 -7.40 9.19
C ILE A 51 -19.29 -7.06 7.84
N ILE A 52 -18.53 -7.14 6.75
CA ILE A 52 -19.00 -6.88 5.39
C ILE A 52 -20.18 -7.80 5.05
N GLN A 53 -20.04 -9.09 5.36
CA GLN A 53 -21.11 -10.07 5.15
C GLN A 53 -22.37 -9.73 5.94
N ARG A 54 -22.22 -9.30 7.21
CA ARG A 54 -23.35 -8.95 8.10
C ARG A 54 -24.00 -7.61 7.77
N LEU A 55 -23.29 -6.74 7.05
CA LEU A 55 -23.86 -5.52 6.45
C LEU A 55 -24.69 -5.84 5.20
N GLY A 56 -24.57 -7.05 4.65
CA GLY A 56 -25.28 -7.47 3.43
C GLY A 56 -24.51 -7.18 2.14
N PHE A 57 -23.24 -6.82 2.23
CA PHE A 57 -22.38 -6.62 1.07
C PHE A 57 -21.67 -7.93 0.69
N VAL A 58 -21.30 -8.04 -0.58
CA VAL A 58 -20.43 -9.13 -1.05
C VAL A 58 -19.07 -8.98 -0.37
N VAL A 59 -18.42 -10.07 0.08
CA VAL A 59 -17.16 -10.06 0.88
C VAL A 59 -15.90 -9.84 0.05
N ALA A 60 -15.82 -10.44 -1.13
CA ALA A 60 -14.77 -10.16 -2.11
C ALA A 60 -15.45 -9.88 -3.45
N PRO A 61 -15.23 -8.71 -4.09
CA PRO A 61 -15.64 -8.56 -5.47
C PRO A 61 -14.76 -9.52 -6.27
N VAL A 62 -15.35 -10.20 -7.27
CA VAL A 62 -14.52 -10.87 -8.28
C VAL A 62 -13.79 -9.75 -9.00
N LYS A 63 -12.53 -9.49 -8.66
CA LYS A 63 -11.68 -8.55 -9.40
C LYS A 63 -11.50 -9.14 -10.80
N VAL A 64 -12.29 -8.66 -11.75
CA VAL A 64 -12.08 -9.01 -13.15
C VAL A 64 -10.89 -8.18 -13.61
N GLN A 65 -9.77 -8.84 -13.80
CA GLN A 65 -8.59 -8.21 -14.36
C GLN A 65 -8.80 -8.00 -15.86
N ARG A 66 -8.61 -6.76 -16.33
CA ARG A 66 -8.57 -6.41 -17.75
C ARG A 66 -7.15 -6.02 -18.11
N THR A 67 -6.66 -6.50 -19.24
CA THR A 67 -5.40 -6.00 -19.81
C THR A 67 -5.64 -4.71 -20.59
N PHE A 68 -4.58 -3.93 -20.82
CA PHE A 68 -4.70 -2.68 -21.55
C PHE A 68 -5.18 -2.90 -22.99
N ASP A 69 -4.69 -3.94 -23.66
CA ASP A 69 -5.17 -4.32 -25.01
C ASP A 69 -6.67 -4.68 -25.02
N GLN A 70 -7.15 -5.41 -24.01
CA GLN A 70 -8.58 -5.72 -23.87
C GLN A 70 -9.42 -4.45 -23.71
N LEU A 71 -8.93 -3.46 -22.95
CA LEU A 71 -9.60 -2.19 -22.75
C LEU A 71 -9.61 -1.36 -24.04
N ARG A 72 -8.46 -1.21 -24.70
CA ARG A 72 -8.31 -0.52 -26.00
C ARG A 72 -9.28 -1.08 -27.03
N SER A 73 -9.28 -2.41 -27.18
CA SER A 73 -10.16 -3.13 -28.10
C SER A 73 -11.64 -2.93 -27.78
N THR A 74 -12.02 -3.05 -26.50
CA THR A 74 -13.43 -2.90 -26.09
C THR A 74 -13.93 -1.46 -26.25
N VAL A 75 -13.13 -0.47 -25.82
CA VAL A 75 -13.49 0.95 -25.91
C VAL A 75 -13.59 1.37 -27.37
N ALA A 76 -12.62 1.02 -28.23
CA ALA A 76 -12.66 1.34 -29.66
C ALA A 76 -13.88 0.69 -30.35
N THR A 77 -14.14 -0.59 -30.07
CA THR A 77 -15.31 -1.30 -30.60
C THR A 77 -16.62 -0.61 -30.17
N SER A 78 -16.71 -0.15 -28.92
CA SER A 78 -17.90 0.56 -28.41
C SER A 78 -18.15 1.91 -29.11
N LEU A 79 -17.10 2.52 -29.65
CA LEU A 79 -17.15 3.78 -30.41
C LEU A 79 -17.36 3.53 -31.91
N GLY A 80 -17.30 2.29 -32.36
CA GLY A 80 -17.52 1.89 -33.76
C GLY A 80 -16.29 2.01 -34.66
N PHE A 81 -15.07 1.90 -34.10
CA PHE A 81 -13.85 1.86 -34.91
C PHE A 81 -12.85 0.81 -34.41
N SER A 82 -11.88 0.47 -35.24
CA SER A 82 -10.80 -0.46 -34.90
C SER A 82 -9.63 0.31 -34.30
N TYR A 83 -9.19 -0.11 -33.11
CA TYR A 83 -8.00 0.46 -32.48
C TYR A 83 -6.76 0.21 -33.34
N VAL A 84 -5.92 1.21 -33.48
CA VAL A 84 -4.62 1.12 -34.15
C VAL A 84 -3.55 1.37 -33.10
N GLY A 85 -2.80 0.32 -32.75
CA GLY A 85 -1.68 0.41 -31.80
C GLY A 85 -0.45 1.08 -32.39
N ALA A 86 0.66 1.04 -31.65
CA ALA A 86 1.94 1.56 -32.11
C ALA A 86 2.36 0.85 -33.42
N PRO A 87 2.60 1.58 -34.51
CA PRO A 87 2.91 0.97 -35.80
C PRO A 87 4.32 0.35 -35.77
N THR A 88 4.47 -0.85 -36.32
CA THR A 88 5.77 -1.51 -36.41
C THR A 88 6.67 -0.77 -37.43
N PRO A 89 7.89 -0.33 -37.04
CA PRO A 89 8.79 0.35 -37.96
C PRO A 89 9.09 -0.48 -39.22
N ARG A 90 9.22 0.20 -40.36
CA ARG A 90 9.57 -0.42 -41.65
C ARG A 90 10.88 0.13 -42.18
N THR A 91 11.64 -0.68 -42.90
CA THR A 91 12.87 -0.24 -43.57
C THR A 91 12.57 0.58 -44.81
N MET A 92 13.46 1.53 -45.15
CA MET A 92 13.36 2.34 -46.37
C MET A 92 13.28 1.47 -47.63
N GLN A 93 14.07 0.39 -47.69
CA GLN A 93 14.01 -0.55 -48.82
C GLN A 93 12.61 -1.16 -48.98
N SER A 94 11.98 -1.59 -47.88
CA SER A 94 10.63 -2.18 -47.93
C SER A 94 9.60 -1.17 -48.46
N LEU A 95 9.71 0.10 -48.07
CA LEU A 95 8.81 1.16 -48.50
C LEU A 95 8.99 1.49 -49.98
N ARG A 96 10.25 1.60 -50.46
CA ARG A 96 10.54 1.86 -51.89
C ARG A 96 10.05 0.73 -52.79
N ILE A 97 10.24 -0.52 -52.39
CA ILE A 97 9.75 -1.68 -53.14
C ILE A 97 8.22 -1.62 -53.25
N ASP A 98 7.51 -1.31 -52.17
CA ASP A 98 6.05 -1.19 -52.20
C ASP A 98 5.56 -0.01 -53.05
N LEU A 99 6.25 1.15 -52.97
CA LEU A 99 5.94 2.29 -53.84
C LEU A 99 6.13 1.91 -55.32
N LEU A 100 7.26 1.28 -55.65
CA LEU A 100 7.56 0.84 -57.01
C LEU A 100 6.49 -0.12 -57.55
N ARG A 101 6.05 -1.08 -56.74
CA ARG A 101 4.94 -2.00 -57.07
C ARG A 101 3.63 -1.25 -57.32
N ARG A 102 3.26 -0.31 -56.44
CA ARG A 102 1.99 0.45 -56.56
C ARG A 102 1.97 1.50 -57.67
N LEU A 103 3.14 1.89 -58.16
CA LEU A 103 3.29 2.72 -59.36
C LEU A 103 3.25 1.90 -60.66
N GLY A 104 3.14 0.57 -60.59
CA GLY A 104 2.98 -0.32 -61.74
C GLY A 104 4.26 -1.04 -62.20
N PHE A 105 5.36 -0.93 -61.45
CA PHE A 105 6.66 -1.53 -61.78
C PHE A 105 6.94 -2.81 -60.98
N SER A 106 5.93 -3.68 -60.84
CA SER A 106 6.00 -4.87 -59.97
C SER A 106 7.07 -5.89 -60.41
N VAL A 107 7.30 -6.02 -61.73
CA VAL A 107 8.32 -6.90 -62.29
C VAL A 107 9.72 -6.38 -61.96
N GLN A 108 9.95 -5.08 -62.12
CA GLN A 108 11.21 -4.41 -61.81
C GLN A 108 11.54 -4.47 -60.32
N ALA A 109 10.52 -4.34 -59.46
CA ALA A 109 10.64 -4.49 -58.01
C ALA A 109 11.11 -5.90 -57.60
N THR A 110 10.69 -6.94 -58.33
CA THR A 110 11.06 -8.33 -58.05
C THR A 110 12.45 -8.68 -58.58
N ALA A 111 12.84 -8.08 -59.71
CA ALA A 111 14.13 -8.32 -60.35
C ALA A 111 15.27 -7.43 -59.82
N ALA A 112 15.01 -6.55 -58.85
CA ALA A 112 15.93 -5.51 -58.38
C ALA A 112 16.54 -4.66 -59.52
N ALA A 113 15.83 -4.55 -60.65
CA ALA A 113 16.27 -3.88 -61.87
C ALA A 113 15.54 -2.53 -61.99
N TRP A 114 16.00 -1.57 -61.19
CA TRP A 114 15.39 -0.25 -61.08
C TRP A 114 15.63 0.57 -62.37
N PRO A 115 14.62 1.29 -62.88
CA PRO A 115 14.86 2.29 -63.92
C PRO A 115 15.90 3.33 -63.44
N PRO A 116 16.76 3.87 -64.33
CA PRO A 116 17.74 4.88 -63.95
C PRO A 116 17.07 6.07 -63.23
N GLY A 117 17.63 6.49 -62.09
CA GLY A 117 17.11 7.60 -61.27
C GLY A 117 15.86 7.28 -60.43
N MET A 118 15.19 6.14 -60.63
CA MET A 118 13.94 5.81 -59.92
C MET A 118 14.17 5.58 -58.42
N LYS A 119 15.29 4.95 -58.04
CA LYS A 119 15.62 4.69 -56.62
C LYS A 119 15.79 6.01 -55.85
N GLU A 120 16.46 6.99 -56.46
CA GLU A 120 16.67 8.33 -55.88
C GLU A 120 15.35 9.10 -55.79
N LEU A 121 14.54 9.09 -56.85
CA LEU A 121 13.23 9.74 -56.87
C LEU A 121 12.29 9.22 -55.77
N LEU A 122 12.20 7.90 -55.60
CA LEU A 122 11.38 7.29 -54.54
C LEU A 122 11.92 7.58 -53.14
N THR A 123 13.24 7.72 -53.00
CA THR A 123 13.86 8.13 -51.74
C THR A 123 13.45 9.57 -51.40
N ASN A 124 13.50 10.49 -52.37
CA ASN A 124 13.07 11.87 -52.19
C ASN A 124 11.60 11.97 -51.76
N PHE A 125 10.68 11.23 -52.39
CA PHE A 125 9.28 11.22 -51.98
C PHE A 125 9.07 10.72 -50.54
N LEU A 126 9.84 9.72 -50.10
CA LEU A 126 9.78 9.22 -48.73
C LEU A 126 10.33 10.22 -47.72
N THR A 127 11.45 10.88 -48.05
CA THR A 127 12.05 11.92 -47.21
C THR A 127 11.12 13.13 -47.09
N GLU A 128 10.60 13.65 -48.21
CA GLU A 128 9.63 14.75 -48.21
C GLU A 128 8.36 14.39 -47.43
N ALA A 129 7.88 13.15 -47.53
CA ALA A 129 6.71 12.69 -46.77
C ALA A 129 6.99 12.66 -45.26
N GLN A 130 8.18 12.22 -44.83
CA GLN A 130 8.57 12.25 -43.42
C GLN A 130 8.63 13.68 -42.87
N GLU A 131 9.29 14.58 -43.60
CA GLU A 131 9.40 16.00 -43.21
C GLU A 131 8.02 16.66 -43.14
N ALA A 132 7.16 16.43 -44.15
CA ALA A 132 5.81 16.96 -44.17
C ALA A 132 4.97 16.45 -42.99
N LEU A 133 5.01 15.14 -42.68
CA LEU A 133 4.30 14.59 -41.53
C LEU A 133 4.81 15.13 -40.20
N GLN A 134 6.13 15.34 -40.07
CA GLN A 134 6.71 15.93 -38.87
C GLN A 134 6.24 17.37 -38.67
N HIS A 135 6.27 18.20 -39.72
CA HIS A 135 5.87 19.60 -39.64
C HIS A 135 4.35 19.79 -39.48
N GLN A 136 3.56 19.02 -40.21
CA GLN A 136 2.11 19.24 -40.31
C GLN A 136 1.33 18.57 -39.18
N TYR A 137 1.76 17.39 -38.72
CA TYR A 137 1.03 16.61 -37.73
C TYR A 137 1.72 16.52 -36.36
N ARG A 138 2.91 17.11 -36.19
CA ARG A 138 3.68 17.10 -34.93
C ARG A 138 3.77 15.70 -34.30
N LEU A 139 3.87 14.66 -35.15
CA LEU A 139 3.88 13.26 -34.74
C LEU A 139 5.14 12.86 -33.92
N SER A 140 6.08 13.78 -33.72
CA SER A 140 7.21 13.60 -32.80
C SER A 140 7.45 14.86 -31.98
N VAL A 141 7.22 14.81 -30.66
CA VAL A 141 7.77 15.78 -29.71
C VAL A 141 8.74 15.02 -28.82
N GLY A 142 9.92 14.66 -29.34
CA GLY A 142 10.95 14.02 -28.51
C GLY A 142 12.13 13.40 -29.27
N THR A 143 11.89 12.80 -30.44
CA THR A 143 12.93 12.09 -31.19
C THR A 143 13.27 12.84 -32.48
N PRO A 144 14.56 13.17 -32.74
CA PRO A 144 14.96 13.76 -34.01
C PRO A 144 14.67 12.77 -35.15
N LEU A 145 14.18 13.30 -36.28
CA LEU A 145 13.91 12.51 -37.47
C LEU A 145 15.22 11.90 -37.96
N GLN A 146 15.28 10.57 -38.08
CA GLN A 146 16.39 9.90 -38.75
C GLN A 146 16.24 10.11 -40.26
N PRO A 147 17.25 10.66 -40.96
CA PRO A 147 17.21 10.76 -42.41
C PRO A 147 17.29 9.38 -43.05
N PHE A 148 16.60 9.17 -44.16
CA PHE A 148 16.77 7.98 -44.99
C PHE A 148 18.02 8.09 -45.86
N ALA A 149 19.10 7.45 -45.47
CA ALA A 149 20.36 7.38 -46.20
C ALA A 149 20.62 5.97 -46.77
N GLU A 150 20.39 4.93 -45.96
CA GLU A 150 20.73 3.53 -46.26
C GLU A 150 19.47 2.65 -46.36
N ASP A 151 19.56 1.56 -47.14
CA ASP A 151 18.43 0.67 -47.42
C ASP A 151 17.76 0.10 -46.14
N ASP A 152 18.55 -0.09 -45.08
CA ASP A 152 18.14 -0.65 -43.78
C ASP A 152 17.60 0.39 -42.79
N ASP A 153 17.59 1.68 -43.14
CA ASP A 153 17.11 2.73 -42.25
C ASP A 153 15.64 2.54 -41.91
N LEU A 154 15.35 2.56 -40.60
CA LEU A 154 14.01 2.37 -40.05
C LEU A 154 13.25 3.68 -39.97
N THR A 155 11.95 3.60 -40.21
CA THR A 155 11.04 4.74 -40.06
C THR A 155 10.94 5.19 -38.61
N THR A 156 11.24 6.47 -38.35
CA THR A 156 11.02 7.10 -37.03
C THR A 156 9.55 7.46 -36.77
N LEU A 157 8.80 7.76 -37.83
CA LEU A 157 7.36 8.04 -37.79
C LEU A 157 6.58 6.83 -38.29
N ASP A 158 5.25 6.90 -38.20
CA ASP A 158 4.34 5.88 -38.70
C ASP A 158 4.61 5.54 -40.19
N PRO A 159 5.08 4.32 -40.49
CA PRO A 159 5.45 3.93 -41.84
C PRO A 159 4.28 3.86 -42.81
N TRP A 160 3.05 3.62 -42.33
CA TRP A 160 1.88 3.61 -43.20
C TRP A 160 1.48 5.02 -43.61
N ALA A 161 1.55 5.98 -42.68
CA ALA A 161 1.34 7.39 -42.98
C ALA A 161 2.39 7.91 -43.99
N ILE A 162 3.68 7.59 -43.77
CA ILE A 162 4.77 7.95 -44.70
C ILE A 162 4.49 7.35 -46.09
N PHE A 163 4.16 6.05 -46.14
CA PHE A 163 3.90 5.35 -47.39
C PHE A 163 2.75 5.97 -48.19
N LEU A 164 1.61 6.25 -47.54
CA LEU A 164 0.44 6.81 -48.21
C LEU A 164 0.72 8.22 -48.76
N LEU A 165 1.42 9.06 -47.99
CA LEU A 165 1.78 10.41 -48.45
C LEU A 165 2.78 10.36 -49.61
N ALA A 166 3.83 9.55 -49.50
CA ALA A 166 4.82 9.38 -50.55
C ALA A 166 4.18 8.82 -51.84
N LEU A 167 3.26 7.86 -51.72
CA LEU A 167 2.53 7.29 -52.85
C LEU A 167 1.61 8.30 -53.51
N ALA A 168 0.88 9.09 -52.71
CA ALA A 168 -0.01 10.13 -53.21
C ALA A 168 0.78 11.20 -53.98
N ASN A 169 1.92 11.65 -53.44
CA ASN A 169 2.83 12.60 -54.08
C ASN A 169 3.43 12.03 -55.37
N ALA A 170 3.91 10.78 -55.35
CA ALA A 170 4.47 10.14 -56.54
C ALA A 170 3.43 10.00 -57.67
N LYS A 171 2.20 9.59 -57.33
CA LYS A 171 1.11 9.49 -58.30
C LYS A 171 0.68 10.85 -58.84
N ALA A 172 0.64 11.88 -57.99
CA ALA A 172 0.36 13.25 -58.41
C ALA A 172 1.45 13.78 -59.36
N HIS A 173 2.72 13.53 -59.06
CA HIS A 173 3.86 13.90 -59.92
C HIS A 173 3.75 13.24 -61.31
N HIS A 174 3.28 11.99 -61.37
CA HIS A 174 3.04 11.28 -62.63
C HIS A 174 1.66 11.58 -63.28
N GLY A 175 0.90 12.55 -62.77
CA GLY A 175 -0.40 12.95 -63.32
C GLY A 175 -1.50 11.88 -63.20
N GLN A 176 -1.33 10.91 -62.30
CA GLN A 176 -2.31 9.84 -62.10
C GLN A 176 -3.49 10.36 -61.27
N GLN A 177 -4.71 10.14 -61.78
CA GLN A 177 -5.95 10.68 -61.19
C GLN A 177 -6.33 10.03 -59.84
N ASP A 178 -5.75 8.87 -59.52
CA ASP A 178 -6.01 8.14 -58.27
C ASP A 178 -5.21 8.67 -57.06
N SER A 179 -4.29 9.62 -57.26
CA SER A 179 -3.54 10.29 -56.18
C SER A 179 -4.44 10.86 -55.07
N LYS A 180 -5.58 11.47 -55.45
CA LYS A 180 -6.56 12.00 -54.48
C LYS A 180 -7.09 10.95 -53.52
N ALA A 181 -7.36 9.74 -54.00
CA ALA A 181 -7.88 8.66 -53.16
C ALA A 181 -6.88 8.26 -52.06
N TYR A 182 -5.57 8.34 -52.33
CA TYR A 182 -4.54 8.07 -51.34
C TYR A 182 -4.38 9.21 -50.31
N PHE A 183 -4.56 10.47 -50.72
CA PHE A 183 -4.66 11.58 -49.77
C PHE A 183 -5.88 11.45 -48.84
N ASP A 184 -7.04 11.05 -49.38
CA ASP A 184 -8.25 10.82 -48.60
C ASP A 184 -8.05 9.63 -47.62
N GLN A 185 -7.39 8.55 -48.06
CA GLN A 185 -7.00 7.42 -47.20
C GLN A 185 -6.06 7.84 -46.06
N LEU A 186 -5.06 8.68 -46.34
CA LEU A 186 -4.16 9.22 -45.33
C LEU A 186 -4.93 10.03 -44.28
N GLY A 187 -5.84 10.90 -44.71
CA GLY A 187 -6.67 11.70 -43.80
C GLY A 187 -7.52 10.82 -42.88
N GLY A 188 -8.15 9.78 -43.42
CA GLY A 188 -8.91 8.80 -42.62
C GLY A 188 -8.03 8.02 -41.62
N TYR A 189 -6.84 7.62 -42.05
CA TYR A 189 -5.89 6.92 -41.20
C TYR A 189 -5.41 7.79 -40.03
N ILE A 190 -4.97 9.02 -40.30
CA ILE A 190 -4.51 9.96 -39.26
C ILE A 190 -5.62 10.24 -38.25
N ALA A 191 -6.86 10.40 -38.70
CA ALA A 191 -8.00 10.56 -37.80
C ALA A 191 -8.19 9.34 -36.88
N THR A 192 -7.92 8.13 -37.36
CA THR A 192 -8.05 6.89 -36.58
C THR A 192 -6.90 6.73 -35.59
N VAL A 193 -5.67 7.05 -35.98
CA VAL A 193 -4.50 7.05 -35.09
C VAL A 193 -4.68 8.07 -33.96
N SER A 194 -5.13 9.29 -34.28
CA SER A 194 -5.42 10.32 -33.27
C SER A 194 -6.49 9.86 -32.27
N LYS A 195 -7.56 9.20 -32.74
CA LYS A 195 -8.59 8.64 -31.85
C LYS A 195 -8.07 7.50 -30.98
N SER A 196 -7.13 6.70 -31.49
CA SER A 196 -6.53 5.58 -30.75
C SER A 196 -5.62 6.12 -29.62
N ALA A 197 -4.81 7.14 -29.89
CA ALA A 197 -4.01 7.82 -28.86
C ALA A 197 -4.89 8.47 -27.77
N ASP A 198 -6.03 9.06 -28.18
CA ASP A 198 -7.02 9.59 -27.24
C ASP A 198 -7.60 8.52 -26.31
N ILE A 199 -7.85 7.30 -26.80
CA ILE A 199 -8.37 6.18 -25.98
C ILE A 199 -7.39 5.82 -24.87
N ASP A 200 -6.09 5.74 -25.16
CA ASP A 200 -5.07 5.39 -24.17
C ASP A 200 -5.07 6.38 -23.00
N GLN A 201 -5.18 7.67 -23.31
CA GLN A 201 -5.28 8.71 -22.29
C GLN A 201 -6.59 8.63 -21.50
N ILE A 202 -7.72 8.33 -22.16
CA ILE A 202 -9.02 8.20 -21.51
C ILE A 202 -9.04 7.02 -20.54
N ILE A 203 -8.48 5.86 -20.94
CA ILE A 203 -8.41 4.68 -20.08
C ILE A 203 -7.58 4.97 -18.83
N ASN A 204 -6.40 5.58 -18.99
CA ASN A 204 -5.54 5.93 -17.86
C ASN A 204 -6.20 6.98 -16.95
N THR A 205 -6.87 7.99 -17.52
CA THR A 205 -7.63 8.99 -16.75
C THR A 205 -8.80 8.36 -15.99
N ALA A 206 -9.49 7.40 -16.59
CA ALA A 206 -10.58 6.67 -15.96
C ALA A 206 -10.07 5.88 -14.74
N GLN A 207 -8.99 5.11 -14.91
CA GLN A 207 -8.35 4.39 -13.79
C GLN A 207 -7.90 5.35 -12.68
N ASP A 208 -7.22 6.44 -13.02
CA ASP A 208 -6.76 7.45 -12.05
C ASP A 208 -7.92 8.11 -11.30
N SER A 209 -9.01 8.45 -12.01
CA SER A 209 -10.18 9.08 -11.40
C SER A 209 -10.87 8.13 -10.41
N LEU A 210 -10.91 6.84 -10.71
CA LEU A 210 -11.46 5.82 -9.83
C LEU A 210 -10.50 5.60 -8.64
N LEU A 211 -9.18 5.52 -8.87
CA LEU A 211 -8.19 5.44 -7.80
C LEU A 211 -8.29 6.64 -6.84
N GLN A 212 -8.38 7.87 -7.35
CA GLN A 212 -8.53 9.07 -6.52
C GLN A 212 -9.83 9.08 -5.71
N ARG A 213 -10.90 8.49 -6.24
CA ARG A 213 -12.16 8.36 -5.50
C ARG A 213 -12.09 7.30 -4.41
N TYR A 214 -11.23 6.28 -4.56
CA TYR A 214 -11.33 5.04 -3.78
C TYR A 214 -10.08 4.63 -2.99
N ALA A 215 -8.96 5.32 -3.15
CA ALA A 215 -7.73 5.08 -2.41
C ALA A 215 -7.16 6.43 -1.96
N MET A 216 -7.30 6.73 -0.66
CA MET A 216 -6.63 7.88 -0.04
C MET A 216 -5.09 7.76 -0.03
N ASP A 217 -4.54 6.62 -0.48
CA ASP A 217 -3.12 6.50 -0.80
C ASP A 217 -2.87 6.90 -2.26
N ARG A 218 -2.36 8.11 -2.43
CA ARG A 218 -1.54 8.39 -3.61
C ARG A 218 -0.21 7.66 -3.41
N TYR A 219 0.04 6.66 -4.25
CA TYR A 219 1.38 6.21 -4.61
C TYR A 219 2.32 5.95 -3.42
N GLU A 220 2.03 4.98 -2.56
CA GLU A 220 3.11 4.32 -1.80
C GLU A 220 3.71 3.14 -2.59
N ASP A 221 2.95 2.55 -3.53
CA ASP A 221 3.45 1.54 -4.46
C ASP A 221 2.92 1.83 -5.87
N GLY A 222 3.77 2.43 -6.70
CA GLY A 222 3.40 2.96 -8.02
C GLY A 222 2.97 1.87 -8.99
N SER A 223 1.66 1.76 -9.23
CA SER A 223 1.21 1.26 -10.53
C SER A 223 1.27 2.44 -11.50
N ALA A 224 2.27 2.39 -12.39
CA ALA A 224 2.42 3.30 -13.51
C ALA A 224 1.14 3.33 -14.38
N PRO A 225 0.93 4.36 -15.19
CA PRO A 225 -0.07 4.30 -16.26
C PRO A 225 0.05 2.98 -17.03
N LEU A 226 -1.09 2.44 -17.50
CA LEU A 226 -1.07 1.32 -18.42
C LEU A 226 -0.36 1.79 -19.70
N VAL A 227 0.74 1.14 -20.05
CA VAL A 227 1.58 1.46 -21.21
C VAL A 227 1.61 0.28 -22.17
N GLU A 228 1.93 -0.91 -21.66
CA GLU A 228 2.09 -2.13 -22.43
C GLU A 228 0.75 -2.88 -22.56
N ASP A 229 0.59 -3.66 -23.64
CA ASP A 229 -0.66 -4.36 -23.96
C ASP A 229 -1.11 -5.34 -22.84
N ASP A 230 -0.14 -5.95 -22.16
CA ASP A 230 -0.35 -6.91 -21.07
C ASP A 230 -0.53 -6.26 -19.69
N ASP A 231 -0.40 -4.93 -19.59
CA ASP A 231 -0.57 -4.22 -18.32
C ASP A 231 -1.98 -4.42 -17.79
N LYS A 232 -2.07 -4.72 -16.50
CA LYS A 232 -3.33 -5.08 -15.83
C LYS A 232 -3.84 -3.93 -15.00
N THR A 233 -5.16 -3.77 -14.99
CA THR A 233 -5.84 -2.79 -14.14
C THR A 233 -5.52 -2.99 -12.65
N ALA A 234 -5.17 -1.90 -11.95
CA ALA A 234 -4.91 -1.93 -10.51
C ALA A 234 -6.20 -2.19 -9.69
N ILE A 235 -7.34 -1.75 -10.23
CA ILE A 235 -8.67 -1.89 -9.65
C ILE A 235 -9.54 -2.85 -10.49
N ASP A 236 -10.84 -2.95 -10.19
CA ASP A 236 -11.77 -3.76 -10.98
C ASP A 236 -11.82 -3.26 -12.43
N GLY A 237 -11.36 -4.11 -13.35
CA GLY A 237 -11.24 -3.76 -14.76
C GLY A 237 -12.58 -3.53 -15.44
N VAL A 238 -13.69 -4.09 -14.92
CA VAL A 238 -15.04 -3.79 -15.44
C VAL A 238 -15.44 -2.34 -15.13
N ALA A 239 -15.08 -1.83 -13.96
CA ALA A 239 -15.36 -0.44 -13.60
C ALA A 239 -14.53 0.53 -14.46
N VAL A 240 -13.24 0.22 -14.68
CA VAL A 240 -12.37 0.98 -15.59
C VAL A 240 -12.92 0.97 -17.01
N GLU A 241 -13.32 -0.21 -17.51
CA GLU A 241 -13.93 -0.37 -18.84
C GLU A 241 -15.19 0.49 -19.00
N MET A 242 -16.13 0.44 -18.05
CA MET A 242 -17.37 1.22 -18.12
C MET A 242 -17.12 2.72 -18.05
N GLN A 243 -16.22 3.18 -17.16
CA GLN A 243 -15.87 4.59 -17.03
C GLN A 243 -15.17 5.08 -18.31
N ALA A 244 -14.21 4.33 -18.85
CA ALA A 244 -13.51 4.68 -20.07
C ALA A 244 -14.44 4.75 -21.29
N ILE A 245 -15.39 3.80 -21.42
CA ILE A 245 -16.41 3.84 -22.46
C ILE A 245 -17.29 5.08 -22.31
N ALA A 246 -17.73 5.40 -21.09
CA ALA A 246 -18.58 6.57 -20.83
C ALA A 246 -17.86 7.87 -21.18
N ASP A 247 -16.61 8.03 -20.71
CA ASP A 247 -15.78 9.22 -20.94
C ASP A 247 -15.45 9.39 -22.43
N ALA A 248 -15.15 8.30 -23.13
CA ALA A 248 -14.88 8.37 -24.57
C ALA A 248 -16.14 8.71 -25.37
N LYS A 249 -17.28 8.08 -25.05
CA LYS A 249 -18.56 8.39 -25.69
C LYS A 249 -18.98 9.83 -25.45
N ALA A 250 -18.77 10.35 -24.24
CA ALA A 250 -19.02 11.75 -23.89
C ALA A 250 -18.12 12.70 -24.71
N LYS A 251 -16.81 12.42 -24.81
CA LYS A 251 -15.86 13.21 -25.61
C LYS A 251 -16.28 13.30 -27.09
N TYR A 252 -16.81 12.21 -27.64
CA TYR A 252 -17.27 12.16 -29.04
C TYR A 252 -18.77 12.48 -29.22
N GLY A 253 -19.47 12.95 -28.18
CA GLY A 253 -20.86 13.41 -28.27
C GLY A 253 -21.90 12.30 -28.51
N GLN A 254 -21.60 11.05 -28.16
CA GLN A 254 -22.55 9.94 -28.27
C GLN A 254 -23.53 9.95 -27.09
N LYS A 255 -24.84 9.87 -27.37
CA LYS A 255 -25.92 10.03 -26.38
C LYS A 255 -26.02 8.89 -25.35
N ASP A 256 -25.42 7.75 -25.63
CA ASP A 256 -25.46 6.57 -24.78
C ASP A 256 -24.44 6.58 -23.64
N ALA A 257 -23.55 7.60 -23.57
CA ALA A 257 -22.61 7.78 -22.47
C ALA A 257 -23.29 7.78 -21.08
N GLU A 258 -24.44 8.43 -20.96
CA GLU A 258 -25.17 8.56 -19.68
C GLU A 258 -25.69 7.23 -19.14
N ALA A 259 -26.01 6.27 -20.02
CA ALA A 259 -26.39 4.93 -19.61
C ALA A 259 -25.23 4.17 -18.94
N TYR A 260 -23.98 4.41 -19.36
CA TYR A 260 -22.80 3.81 -18.75
C TYR A 260 -22.49 4.42 -17.37
N TYR A 261 -22.58 5.74 -17.22
CA TYR A 261 -22.44 6.37 -15.90
C TYR A 261 -23.51 5.88 -14.91
N THR A 262 -24.74 5.66 -15.39
CA THR A 262 -25.83 5.11 -14.55
C THR A 262 -25.50 3.70 -14.08
N ARG A 263 -25.04 2.81 -14.97
CA ARG A 263 -24.62 1.45 -14.57
C ARG A 263 -23.45 1.44 -13.60
N LEU A 264 -22.47 2.32 -13.78
CA LEU A 264 -21.34 2.45 -12.87
C LEU A 264 -21.81 2.88 -11.46
N ARG A 265 -22.82 3.77 -11.39
CA ARG A 265 -23.46 4.15 -10.14
C ARG A 265 -24.21 2.96 -9.49
N GLU A 266 -24.95 2.18 -10.26
CA GLU A 266 -25.60 0.96 -9.76
C GLU A 266 -24.58 -0.07 -9.24
N MET A 267 -23.41 -0.20 -9.89
CA MET A 267 -22.32 -1.04 -9.40
C MET A 267 -21.77 -0.54 -8.05
N ALA A 268 -21.60 0.78 -7.91
CA ALA A 268 -21.17 1.41 -6.66
C ALA A 268 -22.16 1.17 -5.52
N GLU A 269 -23.45 1.11 -5.82
CA GLU A 269 -24.51 0.86 -4.83
C GLU A 269 -24.52 -0.60 -4.34
N ARG A 270 -24.05 -1.57 -5.14
CA ARG A 270 -23.98 -3.00 -4.75
C ARG A 270 -22.87 -3.31 -3.74
N ARG A 271 -21.75 -2.59 -3.83
CA ARG A 271 -20.68 -2.60 -2.82
C ARG A 271 -19.96 -1.26 -2.91
N PRO A 272 -20.02 -0.43 -1.86
CA PRO A 272 -19.20 0.78 -1.80
C PRO A 272 -17.72 0.43 -1.98
N PHE A 273 -17.04 1.13 -2.88
CA PHE A 273 -15.65 0.83 -3.23
C PHE A 273 -14.69 0.95 -2.02
N ASP A 274 -14.98 1.85 -1.07
CA ASP A 274 -14.16 2.08 0.13
C ASP A 274 -14.57 1.27 1.35
N LEU A 275 -15.44 0.27 1.15
CA LEU A 275 -16.01 -0.51 2.25
C LEU A 275 -14.93 -1.14 3.14
N ASP A 276 -13.84 -1.63 2.55
CA ASP A 276 -12.79 -2.33 3.28
C ASP A 276 -12.00 -1.40 4.19
N ALA A 277 -11.61 -0.24 3.67
CA ALA A 277 -10.89 0.79 4.43
C ALA A 277 -11.77 1.34 5.56
N MET A 278 -13.06 1.57 5.29
CA MET A 278 -14.00 2.05 6.29
C MET A 278 -14.33 1.01 7.36
N VAL A 279 -14.43 -0.27 7.01
CA VAL A 279 -14.60 -1.33 8.02
C VAL A 279 -13.33 -1.50 8.85
N ASN A 280 -12.14 -1.40 8.25
CA ASN A 280 -10.87 -1.41 8.98
C ASN A 280 -10.79 -0.26 10.00
N SER A 281 -11.25 0.96 9.66
CA SER A 281 -11.27 2.08 10.62
C SER A 281 -12.21 1.79 11.80
N PHE A 282 -13.42 1.28 11.55
CA PHE A 282 -14.32 0.88 12.65
C PHE A 282 -13.71 -0.18 13.56
N ILE A 283 -12.97 -1.16 13.02
CA ILE A 283 -12.28 -2.19 13.80
C ILE A 283 -11.17 -1.55 14.65
N ARG A 284 -10.33 -0.68 14.07
CA ARG A 284 -9.25 0.02 14.77
C ARG A 284 -9.78 0.90 15.90
N ASP A 285 -10.77 1.74 15.61
CA ASP A 285 -11.39 2.63 16.58
C ASP A 285 -12.04 1.86 17.73
N THR A 286 -12.74 0.77 17.41
CA THR A 286 -13.38 -0.08 18.41
C THR A 286 -12.36 -0.75 19.31
N GLN A 287 -11.27 -1.27 18.74
CA GLN A 287 -10.21 -1.89 19.52
C GLN A 287 -9.55 -0.86 20.46
N ASP A 288 -9.30 0.36 19.99
CA ASP A 288 -8.80 1.44 20.85
C ASP A 288 -9.80 1.78 21.96
N GLN A 289 -11.07 2.02 21.63
CA GLN A 289 -12.10 2.32 22.63
C GLN A 289 -12.19 1.26 23.73
N LEU A 290 -12.26 -0.03 23.35
CA LEU A 290 -12.32 -1.13 24.30
C LEU A 290 -11.05 -1.20 25.17
N TYR A 291 -9.89 -0.99 24.56
CA TYR A 291 -8.60 -1.00 25.25
C TYR A 291 -8.46 0.17 26.25
N GLN A 292 -8.90 1.37 25.89
CA GLN A 292 -8.87 2.54 26.78
C GLN A 292 -9.88 2.40 27.93
N GLN A 293 -11.09 1.91 27.63
CA GLN A 293 -12.19 1.88 28.59
C GLN A 293 -12.08 0.74 29.62
N TYR A 294 -11.60 -0.44 29.21
CA TYR A 294 -11.60 -1.63 30.06
C TYR A 294 -10.19 -2.15 30.30
N LYS A 295 -9.67 -1.96 31.52
CA LYS A 295 -8.35 -2.47 31.91
C LYS A 295 -8.30 -4.00 31.92
N GLU A 296 -9.44 -4.65 32.15
CA GLU A 296 -9.61 -6.10 32.20
C GLU A 296 -9.41 -6.77 30.83
N LEU A 297 -9.52 -6.02 29.74
CA LEU A 297 -9.31 -6.51 28.37
C LEU A 297 -7.85 -6.39 27.91
N ARG A 298 -6.97 -5.84 28.76
CA ARG A 298 -5.55 -5.64 28.43
C ARG A 298 -4.73 -6.85 28.83
N THR A 299 -3.86 -7.30 27.94
CA THR A 299 -2.91 -8.38 28.24
C THR A 299 -1.81 -7.86 29.16
N GLU A 300 -1.62 -8.51 30.31
CA GLU A 300 -0.51 -8.24 31.23
C GLU A 300 0.59 -9.28 31.03
N ARG A 301 1.85 -8.83 30.94
CA ARG A 301 3.00 -9.73 30.75
C ARG A 301 4.17 -9.35 31.64
N TRP A 302 5.01 -10.34 31.93
CA TRP A 302 6.31 -10.17 32.57
C TRP A 302 7.41 -9.99 31.53
N TRP A 303 8.34 -9.08 31.80
CA TRP A 303 9.60 -8.97 31.07
C TRP A 303 10.77 -8.79 32.04
N THR A 304 11.96 -9.06 31.52
CA THR A 304 13.20 -9.14 32.30
C THR A 304 14.25 -8.23 31.69
N ILE A 305 14.96 -7.48 32.53
CA ILE A 305 16.08 -6.63 32.13
C ILE A 305 17.31 -7.12 32.90
N GLU A 306 18.37 -7.45 32.19
CA GLU A 306 19.66 -7.79 32.79
C GLU A 306 20.45 -6.50 33.03
N CYS A 307 20.72 -6.18 34.29
CA CYS A 307 21.44 -4.96 34.64
C CYS A 307 22.93 -5.13 34.38
N ILE A 308 23.55 -4.08 33.85
CA ILE A 308 24.99 -3.98 33.68
C ILE A 308 25.54 -3.15 34.85
N PRO A 309 26.58 -3.62 35.57
CA PRO A 309 27.19 -2.85 36.66
C PRO A 309 27.58 -1.44 36.20
N GLY A 310 27.20 -0.42 36.98
CA GLY A 310 27.45 0.99 36.68
C GLY A 310 26.47 1.65 35.69
N ALA A 311 25.62 0.89 35.00
CA ALA A 311 24.63 1.43 34.06
C ALA A 311 23.25 1.59 34.71
N ASN A 312 22.67 2.80 34.60
CA ASN A 312 21.39 3.16 35.23
C ASN A 312 20.27 3.46 34.23
N LEU A 313 20.54 3.49 32.92
CA LEU A 313 19.58 3.75 31.86
C LEU A 313 19.48 2.53 30.96
N TYR A 314 18.26 2.05 30.76
CA TYR A 314 17.95 0.89 29.93
C TYR A 314 16.88 1.25 28.92
N ASP A 315 17.07 0.80 27.69
CA ASP A 315 16.05 0.97 26.67
C ASP A 315 14.84 0.09 26.95
N VAL A 316 13.71 0.56 26.42
CA VAL A 316 12.48 -0.19 26.49
C VAL A 316 12.51 -1.18 25.34
N PRO A 317 12.22 -2.47 25.56
CA PRO A 317 12.13 -3.43 24.47
C PRO A 317 11.12 -2.95 23.42
N LEU A 318 11.61 -2.60 22.24
CA LEU A 318 10.83 -2.27 21.04
C LEU A 318 10.49 -3.51 20.19
N ASP A 319 11.11 -4.66 20.47
CA ASP A 319 10.98 -5.91 19.72
C ASP A 319 9.67 -6.68 19.98
N LEU A 320 8.73 -6.07 20.69
CA LEU A 320 7.37 -6.56 20.75
C LEU A 320 6.64 -5.89 19.58
N ASP A 321 5.94 -6.63 18.72
CA ASP A 321 4.95 -6.08 17.75
C ASP A 321 3.85 -5.18 18.42
N GLN A 322 3.95 -4.95 19.72
CA GLN A 322 3.10 -4.17 20.61
C GLN A 322 3.98 -3.22 21.43
N TYR A 323 3.66 -1.93 21.44
CA TYR A 323 4.32 -1.00 22.36
C TYR A 323 4.00 -1.35 23.81
N LEU A 324 5.02 -1.40 24.67
CA LEU A 324 4.79 -1.37 26.10
C LEU A 324 4.29 0.03 26.49
N ASP A 325 3.12 0.12 27.13
CA ASP A 325 2.66 1.41 27.66
C ASP A 325 3.25 1.65 29.05
N PHE A 326 4.24 2.53 29.12
CA PHE A 326 4.93 2.94 30.36
C PHE A 326 3.99 3.40 31.46
N ARG A 327 2.85 3.99 31.09
CA ARG A 327 1.86 4.48 32.05
C ARG A 327 1.11 3.35 32.73
N ARG A 328 1.28 2.11 32.28
CA ARG A 328 0.49 0.94 32.67
C ARG A 328 1.35 -0.21 33.21
N ILE A 329 2.54 0.11 33.71
CA ILE A 329 3.36 -0.80 34.52
C ILE A 329 2.70 -1.00 35.87
N THR A 330 2.44 -2.26 36.23
CA THR A 330 1.73 -2.64 37.46
C THR A 330 2.69 -3.04 38.56
N TRP A 331 3.91 -3.49 38.22
CA TRP A 331 4.90 -3.93 39.20
C TRP A 331 6.33 -3.93 38.64
N ALA A 332 7.31 -3.63 39.48
CA ALA A 332 8.74 -3.75 39.17
C ALA A 332 9.51 -4.25 40.40
N GLY A 333 10.55 -5.06 40.17
CA GLY A 333 11.41 -5.54 41.25
C GLY A 333 12.66 -6.23 40.76
N ILE A 334 13.60 -6.43 41.68
CA ILE A 334 14.85 -7.15 41.44
C ILE A 334 14.70 -8.58 41.93
N LEU A 335 15.14 -9.51 41.08
CA LEU A 335 15.47 -10.88 41.40
C LEU A 335 16.98 -10.97 41.65
N ASP A 336 17.35 -11.32 42.88
CA ASP A 336 18.73 -11.51 43.32
C ASP A 336 18.85 -12.90 43.93
N GLY A 337 19.35 -13.85 43.14
CA GLY A 337 19.26 -15.28 43.45
C GLY A 337 17.80 -15.73 43.55
N ALA A 338 17.36 -16.14 44.75
CA ALA A 338 15.97 -16.55 45.02
C ALA A 338 15.11 -15.45 45.66
N GLN A 339 15.68 -14.27 45.95
CA GLN A 339 14.98 -13.21 46.66
C GLN A 339 14.42 -12.16 45.71
N TRP A 340 13.11 -11.91 45.84
CA TRP A 340 12.39 -10.85 45.15
C TRP A 340 12.32 -9.60 46.02
N THR A 341 12.80 -8.47 45.51
CA THR A 341 12.73 -7.17 46.19
C THR A 341 12.00 -6.17 45.30
N PRO A 342 10.84 -5.62 45.72
CA PRO A 342 10.13 -4.64 44.90
C PRO A 342 10.92 -3.33 44.80
N LEU A 343 10.89 -2.73 43.62
CA LEU A 343 11.44 -1.39 43.39
C LEU A 343 10.39 -0.32 43.68
N ILE A 344 10.84 0.84 44.15
CA ILE A 344 9.99 2.00 44.42
C ILE A 344 9.87 2.83 43.15
N SER A 345 8.65 3.17 42.76
CA SER A 345 8.39 4.03 41.59
C SER A 345 8.71 5.49 41.91
N GLY A 346 9.45 6.13 41.00
CA GLY A 346 9.93 7.50 41.13
C GLY A 346 11.31 7.57 41.79
N ILE A 347 12.15 8.45 41.25
CA ILE A 347 13.46 8.80 41.80
C ILE A 347 13.35 10.24 42.29
N ASP A 348 13.70 10.53 43.55
CA ASP A 348 13.73 11.90 44.05
C ASP A 348 14.91 12.66 43.40
N PRO A 349 14.72 13.89 42.86
CA PRO A 349 15.81 14.67 42.28
C PRO A 349 17.05 14.82 43.17
N VAL A 350 16.89 14.80 44.49
CA VAL A 350 18.02 14.91 45.45
C VAL A 350 18.96 13.71 45.33
N LEU A 351 18.44 12.53 44.98
CA LEU A 351 19.23 11.30 44.87
C LEU A 351 20.26 11.34 43.74
N TYR A 352 20.04 12.15 42.70
CA TYR A 352 21.00 12.31 41.59
C TYR A 352 22.34 12.94 42.01
N THR A 353 22.42 13.50 43.22
CA THR A 353 23.68 14.00 43.77
C THR A 353 24.60 12.89 44.29
N SER A 354 24.07 11.67 44.45
CA SER A 354 24.86 10.50 44.88
C SER A 354 25.40 9.72 43.69
N THR A 355 26.69 9.39 43.74
CA THR A 355 27.38 8.51 42.77
C THR A 355 27.62 7.11 43.33
N SER A 356 26.97 6.75 44.45
CA SER A 356 27.13 5.44 45.08
C SER A 356 26.58 4.33 44.19
N LEU A 357 27.38 3.29 43.95
CA LEU A 357 26.91 2.06 43.32
C LEU A 357 26.34 1.13 44.39
N SER A 358 25.12 0.62 44.17
CA SER A 358 24.50 -0.36 45.05
C SER A 358 23.37 -1.08 44.35
N LYS A 359 22.80 -2.10 45.00
CA LYS A 359 21.53 -2.70 44.58
C LYS A 359 20.48 -1.60 44.32
N PRO A 360 19.90 -1.53 43.11
CA PRO A 360 18.89 -0.53 42.81
C PRO A 360 17.66 -0.68 43.73
N ALA A 361 17.10 0.44 44.16
CA ALA A 361 15.92 0.49 45.02
C ALA A 361 14.75 1.25 44.37
N TYR A 362 15.05 2.08 43.38
CA TYR A 362 14.11 2.96 42.70
C TYR A 362 14.12 2.71 41.21
N TYR A 363 13.00 3.00 40.56
CA TYR A 363 12.90 3.07 39.11
C TYR A 363 12.06 4.26 38.67
N ARG A 364 12.37 4.82 37.51
CA ARG A 364 11.57 5.85 36.84
C ARG A 364 11.39 5.44 35.38
N LEU A 365 10.19 5.66 34.88
CA LEU A 365 9.83 5.40 33.49
C LEU A 365 9.68 6.73 32.78
N SER A 366 10.42 6.93 31.69
CA SER A 366 10.30 8.11 30.82
C SER A 366 10.41 7.64 29.36
N GLY A 367 11.29 8.21 28.55
CA GLY A 367 11.65 7.62 27.25
C GLY A 367 12.52 6.35 27.36
N VAL A 368 13.13 6.16 28.53
CA VAL A 368 13.96 5.00 28.91
C VAL A 368 13.55 4.54 30.32
N ILE A 369 14.00 3.35 30.70
CA ILE A 369 13.87 2.79 32.03
C ILE A 369 15.11 3.21 32.82
N GLU A 370 14.91 4.12 33.76
CA GLU A 370 15.96 4.56 34.66
C GLU A 370 15.85 3.81 35.99
N ILE A 371 16.97 3.33 36.51
CA ILE A 371 17.06 2.63 37.80
C ILE A 371 18.06 3.35 38.72
N PHE A 372 17.80 3.35 40.02
CA PHE A 372 18.65 4.05 40.97
C PHE A 372 18.73 3.33 42.33
N PRO A 373 19.90 3.30 43.01
CA PRO A 373 21.22 3.70 42.53
C PRO A 373 21.70 2.85 41.34
N ALA A 374 22.76 3.30 40.65
CA ALA A 374 23.35 2.50 39.60
C ALA A 374 23.85 1.16 40.21
N PRO A 375 23.61 0.03 39.54
CA PRO A 375 23.88 -1.29 40.09
C PRO A 375 25.38 -1.50 40.32
N ASP A 376 25.76 -2.03 41.48
CA ASP A 376 27.14 -2.40 41.83
C ASP A 376 27.58 -3.73 41.18
N ARG A 377 26.62 -4.57 40.81
CA ARG A 377 26.84 -5.85 40.11
C ARG A 377 25.67 -6.16 39.16
N ALA A 378 25.78 -7.23 38.39
CA ALA A 378 24.68 -7.66 37.53
C ALA A 378 23.48 -8.13 38.38
N TYR A 379 22.31 -7.60 38.06
CA TYR A 379 21.02 -7.94 38.68
C TYR A 379 19.99 -8.25 37.61
N THR A 380 18.98 -9.03 37.97
CA THR A 380 17.84 -9.28 37.08
C THR A 380 16.66 -8.45 37.54
N ILE A 381 16.26 -7.43 36.77
CA ILE A 381 15.02 -6.69 37.02
C ILE A 381 13.90 -7.40 36.29
N LYS A 382 12.81 -7.66 37.00
CA LYS A 382 11.56 -8.16 36.45
C LYS A 382 10.51 -7.07 36.57
N MET A 383 9.81 -6.82 35.49
CA MET A 383 8.72 -5.87 35.47
C MET A 383 7.46 -6.53 34.89
N ARG A 384 6.31 -6.06 35.35
CA ARG A 384 4.99 -6.50 34.93
C ARG A 384 4.13 -5.29 34.57
N GLY A 385 3.36 -5.42 33.50
CA GLY A 385 2.57 -4.32 32.98
C GLY A 385 1.71 -4.74 31.81
N HIS A 386 0.82 -3.84 31.41
CA HIS A 386 -0.06 -4.05 30.27
C HIS A 386 0.65 -3.74 28.95
N LEU A 387 0.48 -4.62 27.98
CA LEU A 387 0.91 -4.40 26.61
C LEU A 387 -0.06 -3.44 25.90
N GLY A 388 0.48 -2.65 24.99
CA GLY A 388 -0.26 -1.80 24.06
C GLY A 388 -0.97 -2.59 22.96
N LEU A 389 -1.68 -1.87 22.11
CA LEU A 389 -2.31 -2.45 20.93
C LEU A 389 -1.26 -2.76 19.85
N LYS A 390 -1.43 -3.88 19.14
CA LYS A 390 -0.74 -4.11 17.86
C LYS A 390 -1.25 -3.13 16.82
N TRP A 391 -0.36 -2.73 15.92
CA TRP A 391 -0.78 -2.13 14.67
C TRP A 391 -1.58 -3.14 13.84
N LEU A 392 -2.65 -2.66 13.21
CA LEU A 392 -3.50 -3.43 12.31
C LEU A 392 -3.35 -2.86 10.90
N ASN A 393 -2.21 -3.10 10.27
CA ASN A 393 -1.86 -2.61 8.93
C ASN A 393 -2.07 -3.68 7.86
N GLY A 394 -1.72 -4.93 8.17
CA GLY A 394 -1.86 -6.08 7.29
C GLY A 394 -3.12 -6.91 7.56
N ASP A 395 -3.58 -7.61 6.53
CA ASP A 395 -4.75 -8.49 6.59
C ASP A 395 -4.61 -9.66 7.58
N ASN A 396 -3.37 -10.08 7.83
CA ASN A 396 -3.03 -11.18 8.73
C ASN A 396 -2.81 -10.71 10.17
N ASP A 397 -2.86 -9.41 10.45
CA ASP A 397 -2.63 -8.87 11.78
C ASP A 397 -3.74 -9.34 12.73
N LEU A 398 -3.33 -9.88 13.87
CA LEU A 398 -4.25 -10.39 14.89
C LEU A 398 -4.77 -9.26 15.78
N LEU A 399 -6.06 -9.31 16.09
CA LEU A 399 -6.65 -8.43 17.10
C LEU A 399 -6.00 -8.68 18.46
N THR A 400 -5.63 -7.60 19.16
CA THR A 400 -5.01 -7.64 20.49
C THR A 400 -6.04 -7.75 21.61
N VAL A 401 -7.22 -7.16 21.41
CA VAL A 401 -8.38 -7.28 22.31
C VAL A 401 -9.25 -8.46 21.86
N ASN A 402 -10.04 -9.03 22.78
CA ASN A 402 -10.98 -10.11 22.49
C ASN A 402 -11.76 -9.85 21.18
N SER A 403 -11.57 -10.72 20.19
CA SER A 403 -12.02 -10.46 18.83
C SER A 403 -13.54 -10.38 18.70
N ARG A 404 -14.29 -11.10 19.54
CA ARG A 404 -15.76 -11.06 19.52
C ARG A 404 -16.32 -9.74 20.07
N ALA A 405 -15.66 -9.19 21.10
CA ALA A 405 -16.01 -7.86 21.62
C ALA A 405 -15.74 -6.78 20.57
N VAL A 406 -14.58 -6.83 19.91
CA VAL A 406 -14.22 -5.92 18.81
C VAL A 406 -15.21 -6.06 17.65
N PHE A 407 -15.49 -7.29 17.21
CA PHE A 407 -16.43 -7.56 16.11
C PHE A 407 -17.83 -7.00 16.36
N LEU A 408 -18.45 -7.31 17.52
CA LEU A 408 -19.82 -6.88 17.80
C LEU A 408 -19.94 -5.35 17.87
N HIS A 409 -18.97 -4.71 18.49
CA HIS A 409 -18.97 -3.27 18.65
C HIS A 409 -18.66 -2.56 17.31
N ALA A 410 -17.68 -3.04 16.55
CA ALA A 410 -17.38 -2.52 15.21
C ALA A 410 -18.56 -2.73 14.24
N LEU A 411 -19.21 -3.89 14.26
CA LEU A 411 -20.41 -4.17 13.47
C LEU A 411 -21.55 -3.21 13.83
N SER A 412 -21.76 -2.92 15.11
CA SER A 412 -22.80 -1.98 15.53
C SER A 412 -22.53 -0.55 15.02
N ASN A 413 -21.27 -0.10 15.06
CA ASN A 413 -20.85 1.19 14.53
C ASN A 413 -21.05 1.24 13.01
N ALA A 414 -20.63 0.18 12.30
CA ALA A 414 -20.80 0.08 10.85
C ALA A 414 -22.28 0.06 10.44
N LYS A 415 -23.12 -0.70 11.14
CA LYS A 415 -24.57 -0.73 10.91
C LYS A 415 -25.22 0.63 11.16
N ALA A 416 -24.80 1.33 12.23
CA ALA A 416 -25.27 2.68 12.51
C ALA A 416 -24.88 3.68 11.40
N HIS A 417 -23.64 3.59 10.90
CA HIS A 417 -23.17 4.39 9.77
C HIS A 417 -24.04 4.20 8.52
N TYR A 418 -24.37 2.95 8.19
CA TYR A 418 -25.26 2.61 7.07
C TYR A 418 -26.76 2.71 7.40
N ARG A 419 -27.12 3.28 8.56
CA ARG A 419 -28.51 3.49 9.02
C ARG A 419 -29.36 2.22 9.04
N GLN A 420 -28.74 1.06 9.31
CA GLN A 420 -29.47 -0.19 9.46
C GLN A 420 -30.20 -0.21 10.82
N PRO A 421 -31.49 -0.59 10.86
CA PRO A 421 -32.33 -0.45 12.05
C PRO A 421 -31.93 -1.35 13.23
N ASP A 422 -31.16 -2.41 12.96
CA ASP A 422 -30.70 -3.39 13.94
C ASP A 422 -29.38 -3.01 14.63
N ALA A 423 -28.76 -1.87 14.30
CA ALA A 423 -27.49 -1.42 14.88
C ALA A 423 -27.51 -1.39 16.43
N GLY A 424 -28.60 -0.88 17.02
CA GLY A 424 -28.77 -0.81 18.46
C GLY A 424 -28.78 -2.18 19.15
N ASN A 425 -29.31 -3.21 18.49
CA ASN A 425 -29.35 -4.58 19.04
C ASN A 425 -27.93 -5.16 19.15
N TYR A 426 -27.08 -4.92 18.15
CA TYR A 426 -25.68 -5.35 18.19
C TYR A 426 -24.86 -4.57 19.22
N MET A 427 -25.13 -3.28 19.41
CA MET A 427 -24.49 -2.49 20.48
C MET A 427 -24.86 -3.03 21.87
N GLN A 428 -26.12 -3.38 22.11
CA GLN A 428 -26.54 -4.00 23.36
C GLN A 428 -25.86 -5.36 23.59
N GLN A 429 -25.75 -6.18 22.55
CA GLN A 429 -25.03 -7.46 22.63
C GLN A 429 -23.53 -7.25 22.93
N ALA A 430 -22.89 -6.26 22.30
CA ALA A 430 -21.50 -5.92 22.55
C ALA A 430 -21.28 -5.53 24.03
N GLN A 431 -22.12 -4.64 24.55
CA GLN A 431 -22.04 -4.20 25.95
C GLN A 431 -22.28 -5.34 26.93
N ALA A 432 -23.28 -6.20 26.68
CA ALA A 432 -23.55 -7.37 27.50
C ALA A 432 -22.36 -8.34 27.52
N TYR A 433 -21.75 -8.58 26.35
CA TYR A 433 -20.59 -9.45 26.24
C TYR A 433 -19.36 -8.90 26.96
N VAL A 434 -19.07 -7.60 26.82
CA VAL A 434 -17.97 -6.95 27.55
C VAL A 434 -18.20 -7.01 29.06
N ARG A 435 -19.44 -6.77 29.54
CA ARG A 435 -19.77 -6.93 30.97
C ARG A 435 -19.52 -8.35 31.46
N GLN A 436 -19.81 -9.36 30.65
CA GLN A 436 -19.52 -10.76 30.99
C GLN A 436 -18.01 -11.03 31.09
N LEU A 437 -17.21 -10.47 30.16
CA LEU A 437 -15.74 -10.57 30.21
C LEU A 437 -15.18 -9.90 31.47
N VAL A 438 -15.64 -8.69 31.79
CA VAL A 438 -15.26 -7.97 33.01
C VAL A 438 -15.65 -8.79 34.25
N ALA A 439 -16.89 -9.29 34.31
CA ALA A 439 -17.36 -10.14 35.41
C ALA A 439 -16.48 -11.39 35.59
N GLY A 440 -16.11 -12.05 34.49
CA GLY A 440 -15.21 -13.22 34.49
C GLY A 440 -13.79 -12.90 34.98
N SER A 441 -13.28 -11.69 34.72
CA SER A 441 -11.94 -11.26 35.14
C SER A 441 -11.74 -11.21 36.66
N HIS A 442 -12.84 -11.14 37.43
CA HIS A 442 -12.76 -11.16 38.89
C HIS A 442 -12.39 -12.55 39.44
N GLY A 443 -12.47 -13.62 38.62
CA GLY A 443 -12.06 -14.97 38.99
C GLY A 443 -12.70 -15.43 40.31
N THR A 444 -11.87 -15.84 41.27
CA THR A 444 -12.29 -16.32 42.60
C THR A 444 -12.35 -15.21 43.67
N ARG A 445 -12.19 -13.93 43.30
CA ARG A 445 -12.19 -12.82 44.25
C ARG A 445 -13.55 -12.72 44.96
N ARG A 446 -13.52 -12.80 46.29
CA ARG A 446 -14.70 -12.59 47.15
C ARG A 446 -14.69 -11.17 47.68
N TYR A 447 -15.65 -10.37 47.24
CA TYR A 447 -15.86 -9.02 47.77
C TYR A 447 -16.73 -9.12 49.02
N ILE A 448 -16.14 -8.91 50.20
CA ILE A 448 -16.86 -8.87 51.47
C ILE A 448 -17.08 -7.40 51.83
N PRO A 449 -18.31 -6.87 51.73
CA PRO A 449 -18.60 -5.48 52.07
C PRO A 449 -18.18 -5.16 53.51
N GLY A 450 -17.46 -4.05 53.71
CA GLY A 450 -17.09 -3.56 55.05
C GLY A 450 -15.81 -4.14 55.66
N THR A 451 -15.11 -5.06 54.99
CA THR A 451 -13.80 -5.55 55.48
C THR A 451 -12.65 -4.90 54.73
N ARG A 452 -11.68 -4.33 55.46
CA ARG A 452 -10.37 -3.98 54.89
C ARG A 452 -9.59 -5.26 54.67
N GLN A 453 -8.98 -5.40 53.50
CA GLN A 453 -8.02 -6.48 53.23
C GLN A 453 -6.91 -6.38 54.29
N ALA A 454 -6.78 -7.38 55.15
CA ALA A 454 -5.69 -7.41 56.12
C ALA A 454 -4.38 -7.38 55.33
N ALA A 455 -3.48 -6.45 55.68
CA ALA A 455 -2.16 -6.43 55.06
C ALA A 455 -1.51 -7.80 55.23
N PRO A 456 -0.79 -8.32 54.21
CA PRO A 456 -0.03 -9.55 54.36
C PRO A 456 0.87 -9.44 55.58
N ALA A 457 0.97 -10.51 56.36
CA ALA A 457 1.75 -10.52 57.59
C ALA A 457 3.18 -10.07 57.29
N VAL A 458 3.57 -8.90 57.81
CA VAL A 458 4.95 -8.42 57.74
C VAL A 458 5.78 -9.33 58.64
N ARG A 459 6.87 -9.90 58.12
CA ARG A 459 7.82 -10.66 58.95
C ARG A 459 8.26 -9.76 60.11
N PRO A 460 8.19 -10.22 61.38
CA PRO A 460 8.67 -9.43 62.50
C PRO A 460 10.14 -9.09 62.28
N ILE A 461 10.47 -7.80 62.34
CA ILE A 461 11.85 -7.33 62.40
C ILE A 461 12.36 -7.76 63.79
N PRO A 462 13.38 -8.63 63.89
CA PRO A 462 13.98 -8.93 65.18
C PRO A 462 14.60 -7.64 65.72
N VAL A 463 14.00 -7.09 66.78
CA VAL A 463 14.60 -5.98 67.54
C VAL A 463 15.35 -6.62 68.69
N GLY A 464 16.63 -6.91 68.46
CA GLY A 464 17.52 -7.51 69.44
C GLY A 464 18.73 -8.13 68.75
N GLY A 465 19.91 -7.55 69.00
CA GLY A 465 21.17 -8.14 68.57
C GLY A 465 21.30 -9.57 69.12
N TRP A 466 21.83 -10.45 68.30
CA TRP A 466 22.30 -11.76 68.76
C TRP A 466 23.28 -11.55 69.91
N PRO A 467 23.10 -12.18 71.08
CA PRO A 467 24.14 -12.18 72.09
C PRO A 467 25.32 -12.97 71.52
N GLU A 468 26.46 -12.31 71.37
CA GLU A 468 27.74 -12.97 71.13
C GLU A 468 28.01 -13.93 72.29
N GLY A 469 28.27 -15.20 71.96
CA GLY A 469 28.71 -16.25 72.85
C GLY A 469 29.59 -17.22 72.07
#